data_AF-E1QNW1-F1
#
_entry.id   AF-E1QNW1-F1
#
_cell.length_a   1.000
_cell.length_b   1.000
_cell.length_c   1.000
_cell.angle_alpha   90.00
_cell.angle_beta   90.00
_cell.angle_gamma   90.00
#
_symmetry.space_group_name_H-M   'P 1'
#
loop_
_entity.id
_entity.type
_entity.pdbx_description
1 polymer ?
#
loop_
_entity_poly.entity_id
_entity_poly.type
_entity_poly.pdbx_seq_one_letter_code
_entity_poly.pdbx_strand_id
1 'polypeptide(L)' 'MKVSFTCSICGRHVSFWEVAYIGNSLVICKRCYPDYYVKHCPLVRRRLAGELPQSCNYCLYRSKCDEYIKSSLRSSGSMQ' A
#
# COMPACT_ATOMS: atom_id res chain seq x y z
N MET A 1 24.74 14.23 14.72
CA MET A 1 23.28 14.06 14.92
C MET A 1 22.81 12.90 14.07
N LYS A 2 22.09 11.93 14.65
CA LYS A 2 21.54 10.79 13.90
C LYS A 2 20.12 11.17 13.46
N VAL A 3 19.95 11.46 12.16
CA VAL A 3 18.64 11.86 11.61
C VAL A 3 17.70 10.65 11.64
N SER A 4 16.55 10.81 12.27
CA SER A 4 15.47 9.82 12.32
C SER A 4 14.18 10.43 11.78
N PHE A 5 13.32 9.57 11.24
CA PHE A 5 12.03 9.96 10.68
C PHE A 5 10.93 9.17 11.37
N THR A 6 9.74 9.76 11.53
CA THR A 6 8.59 9.08 12.11
C THR A 6 7.69 8.55 11.00
N CYS A 7 7.46 7.23 10.98
CA CYS A 7 6.53 6.63 10.01
C CYS A 7 5.09 7.07 10.30
N SER A 8 4.42 7.66 9.31
CA SER A 8 3.04 8.16 9.40
C SER A 8 2.00 7.04 9.57
N ILE A 9 2.34 5.78 9.27
CA ILE A 9 1.42 4.64 9.39
C ILE A 9 1.54 3.95 10.75
N CYS A 10 2.76 3.70 11.23
CA CYS A 10 2.99 2.92 12.45
C CYS A 10 3.60 3.71 13.62
N GLY A 11 3.87 5.00 13.44
CA GLY A 11 4.41 5.90 14.48
C GLY A 11 5.87 5.63 14.88
N ARG A 12 6.54 4.62 14.30
CA ARG A 12 7.91 4.26 14.68
C ARG A 12 8.92 5.28 14.16
N HIS A 13 9.90 5.59 15.00
CA HIS A 13 11.12 6.26 14.57
C HIS A 13 12.00 5.29 13.80
N VAL A 14 12.33 5.64 12.57
CA VAL A 14 13.13 4.84 11.65
C VAL A 14 14.31 5.64 11.12
N SER A 15 15.41 4.95 10.85
CA SER A 15 16.56 5.53 10.15
C SER A 15 16.22 5.79 8.68
N PHE A 16 16.98 6.66 8.01
CA PHE A 16 16.81 6.93 6.58
C PHE A 16 16.70 5.65 5.72
N TRP A 17 17.55 4.65 5.98
CA TRP A 17 17.57 3.37 5.25
C TRP A 17 16.29 2.55 5.37
N GLU A 18 15.49 2.79 6.40
CA GLU A 18 14.23 2.10 6.64
C GLU A 18 13.03 2.85 6.06
N VAL A 19 13.24 4.04 5.49
CA VAL A 19 12.22 4.81 4.77
C VAL A 19 12.08 4.26 3.34
N ALA A 20 10.83 4.08 2.90
CA ALA A 20 10.49 3.63 1.55
C ALA A 20 9.77 4.70 0.73
N TYR A 21 9.14 5.67 1.38
CA TYR A 21 8.44 6.76 0.71
C TYR A 21 8.50 8.03 1.56
N ILE A 22 8.77 9.15 0.88
CA ILE A 22 8.69 10.51 1.42
C ILE A 22 7.94 11.34 0.39
N GLY A 23 6.84 11.96 0.79
CA GLY A 23 6.04 12.82 -0.10
C GLY A 23 4.82 13.38 0.62
N ASN A 24 4.42 14.61 0.30
CA ASN A 24 3.24 15.27 0.85
C ASN A 24 3.15 15.19 2.39
N SER A 25 4.26 15.50 3.08
CA SER A 25 4.37 15.41 4.56
C SER A 25 4.22 14.01 5.16
N LEU A 26 4.16 12.96 4.33
CA LEU A 26 4.18 11.58 4.77
C LEU A 26 5.58 11.01 4.70
N VAL A 27 5.95 10.27 5.74
CA VAL A 27 7.12 9.38 5.75
C VAL A 27 6.59 7.98 6.00
N ILE A 28 6.92 7.03 5.14
CA ILE A 28 6.46 5.66 5.29
C ILE A 28 7.65 4.71 5.26
N CYS A 29 7.74 3.87 6.29
CA CYS A 29 8.81 2.89 6.39
C CYS A 29 8.58 1.69 5.43
N LYS A 30 9.65 0.97 5.11
CA LYS A 30 9.65 -0.21 4.24
C LYS A 30 8.64 -1.29 4.65
N ARG A 31 8.33 -1.41 5.93
CA ARG A 31 7.34 -2.38 6.44
C ARG A 31 5.91 -1.99 6.09
N CYS A 32 5.60 -0.69 6.18
CA CYS A 32 4.25 -0.17 5.96
C CYS A 32 3.98 0.20 4.49
N TYR A 33 5.03 0.50 3.73
CA TYR A 33 4.89 0.97 2.36
C TYR A 33 4.16 0.00 1.41
N PRO A 34 4.35 -1.33 1.47
CA PRO A 34 3.64 -2.22 0.56
C PRO A 34 2.12 -2.17 0.76
N ASP A 35 1.65 -2.10 2.01
CA ASP A 35 0.23 -1.98 2.34
C ASP A 35 -0.33 -0.62 1.92
N TYR A 36 0.41 0.45 2.19
CA TYR A 36 0.07 1.79 1.73
C TYR A 36 -0.03 1.86 0.20
N TYR A 37 0.97 1.31 -0.50
CA TYR A 37 1.04 1.29 -1.96
C TYR A 37 -0.20 0.62 -2.57
N VAL A 38 -0.59 -0.55 -2.06
CA VAL A 38 -1.76 -1.27 -2.57
C VAL A 38 -3.04 -0.47 -2.35
N LYS A 39 -3.28 0.08 -1.15
CA LYS A 39 -4.48 0.87 -0.85
C LYS A 39 -4.61 2.13 -1.71
N HIS A 40 -3.48 2.74 -2.08
CA HIS A 40 -3.43 3.97 -2.86
C HIS A 40 -3.14 3.72 -4.35
N CYS A 41 -3.02 2.47 -4.79
CA CYS A 41 -2.80 2.14 -6.19
C CYS A 41 -4.07 2.43 -7.00
N PRO A 42 -4.02 3.29 -8.03
CA PRO A 42 -5.20 3.64 -8.83
C PRO A 42 -5.80 2.43 -9.58
N LEU A 43 -4.98 1.42 -9.86
CA LEU A 43 -5.39 0.20 -10.56
C LEU A 43 -6.15 -0.77 -9.65
N VAL A 44 -5.95 -0.70 -8.33
CA VAL A 44 -6.65 -1.55 -7.36
C VAL A 44 -8.15 -1.32 -7.42
N ARG A 45 -8.59 -0.06 -7.55
CA ARG A 45 -10.01 0.28 -7.69
C ARG A 45 -10.63 -0.32 -8.95
N ARG A 46 -9.93 -0.26 -10.08
CA ARG A 46 -10.37 -0.87 -11.35
C ARG A 46 -10.48 -2.39 -11.22
N ARG A 47 -9.53 -3.03 -10.53
CA ARG A 47 -9.58 -4.48 -10.26
C ARG A 47 -10.71 -4.90 -9.34
N LEU A 48 -11.03 -4.10 -8.32
CA LEU A 48 -12.21 -4.33 -7.48
C LEU A 48 -13.51 -4.24 -8.28
N ALA A 49 -13.56 -3.38 -9.31
CA ALA A 49 -14.68 -3.28 -10.24
C ALA A 49 -14.73 -4.42 -11.29
N GLY A 50 -13.79 -5.36 -11.25
CA GLY A 50 -13.70 -6.50 -12.18
C GLY A 50 -12.89 -6.24 -13.45
N GLU A 51 -12.28 -5.05 -13.61
CA GLU A 51 -11.41 -4.76 -14.74
C GLU A 51 -10.01 -5.39 -14.54
N LEU A 52 -9.35 -5.83 -15.63
CA LEU A 52 -7.97 -6.34 -15.59
C LEU A 52 -7.00 -5.42 -16.35
N PRO A 53 -6.54 -4.32 -15.73
CA PRO A 53 -5.58 -3.42 -16.37
C PRO A 53 -4.20 -4.08 -16.49
N GLN A 54 -3.59 -4.00 -17.69
CA GLN A 54 -2.27 -4.59 -17.97
C GLN A 54 -1.18 -4.15 -16.98
N SER A 55 -1.18 -2.87 -16.60
CA SER A 55 -0.18 -2.30 -15.71
C SER A 55 -0.19 -2.86 -14.28
N CYS A 56 -1.30 -3.48 -13.83
CA CYS A 56 -1.36 -4.04 -12.48
C CYS A 56 -0.54 -5.33 -12.33
N ASN A 57 -0.27 -6.03 -13.43
CA ASN A 57 0.67 -7.16 -13.42
C ASN A 57 2.10 -6.73 -13.02
N TYR A 58 2.41 -5.44 -13.18
CA TYR A 58 3.70 -4.83 -12.83
C TYR A 58 3.66 -4.04 -11.52
N CYS A 59 2.60 -4.18 -10.70
CA CYS A 59 2.61 -3.60 -9.36
C CYS A 59 3.82 -4.16 -8.58
N LEU A 60 4.63 -3.25 -8.02
CA LEU A 60 5.83 -3.60 -7.25
C LEU A 60 5.52 -4.58 -6.09
N TYR A 61 4.28 -4.56 -5.61
CA TYR A 61 3.75 -5.44 -4.57
C TYR A 61 2.55 -6.27 -5.05
N ARG A 62 2.63 -6.88 -6.24
CA ARG A 62 1.54 -7.65 -6.86
C ARG A 62 0.89 -8.67 -5.92
N SER A 63 1.65 -9.48 -5.21
CA SER A 63 1.08 -10.51 -4.32
C SER A 63 0.21 -9.90 -3.21
N LYS A 64 0.64 -8.78 -2.61
CA LYS A 64 -0.16 -8.04 -1.62
C LYS A 64 -1.38 -7.38 -2.25
N CYS A 65 -1.27 -6.90 -3.48
CA CYS A 65 -2.41 -6.40 -4.25
C CYS A 65 -3.47 -7.50 -4.43
N ASP A 66 -3.06 -8.69 -4.88
CA ASP A 66 -3.98 -9.81 -5.09
C ASP A 66 -4.65 -10.27 -3.77
N GLU A 67 -3.90 -10.32 -2.66
CA GLU A 67 -4.45 -10.61 -1.34
C GLU A 67 -5.46 -9.54 -0.88
N TYR A 68 -5.11 -8.27 -1.04
CA TYR A 68 -5.98 -7.15 -0.68
C TYR A 68 -7.29 -7.17 -1.47
N ILE A 69 -7.24 -7.43 -2.77
CA ILE A 69 -8.43 -7.57 -3.62
C ILE A 69 -9.31 -8.73 -3.14
N LYS A 70 -8.71 -9.90 -2.92
CA LYS A 70 -9.45 -11.08 -2.42
C LYS A 70 -10.13 -10.81 -1.08
N SER A 71 -9.43 -10.15 -0.16
CA SER A 71 -9.98 -9.76 1.14
C SER A 71 -11.12 -8.75 0.99
N SER A 72 -10.91 -7.71 0.19
CA SER A 72 -11.91 -6.65 -0.04
C SER A 72 -13.19 -7.19 -0.66
N LEU A 73 -13.10 -8.07 -1.66
CA LEU A 73 -14.26 -8.70 -2.29
C LEU A 73 -15.04 -9.60 -1.32
N ARG A 74 -14.37 -10.26 -0.37
CA ARG A 74 -15.03 -11.04 0.69
C ARG A 74 -15.78 -10.14 1.67
N SER A 75 -15.22 -8.98 2.02
CA SER A 75 -15.88 -7.99 2.88
C SER A 75 -17.07 -7.30 2.21
N SER A 76 -17.08 -7.20 0.88
CA SER A 76 -18.21 -6.64 0.11
C SER A 76 -19.38 -7.62 -0.09
N GLY A 77 -19.28 -8.86 0.42
CA GLY A 77 -20.32 -9.88 0.34
C GLY A 77 -21.38 -9.83 1.45
N SER A 78 -21.49 -8.73 2.19
CA SER A 78 -22.45 -8.56 3.29
C SER A 78 -23.18 -7.22 3.21
N MET A 79 -24.02 -7.06 2.18
CA MET A 79 -25.11 -6.09 2.19
C MET A 79 -26.32 -6.75 1.51
N GLN A 80 -27.15 -7.37 2.36
CA GLN A 80 -28.59 -7.52 2.13
C GLN A 80 -29.26 -6.19 2.42
#